data_AF-A0A367M4W4-F1
#
_entry.id   AF-A0A367M4W4-F1
#
_cell.length_a   1.000
_cell.length_b   1.000
_cell.length_c   1.000
_cell.angle_alpha   90.00
_cell.angle_beta   90.00
_cell.angle_gamma   90.00
#
_symmetry.space_group_name_H-M   'P 1'
#
loop_
_entity.id
_entity.type
_entity.pdbx_description
1 polymer ?
#
loop_
_entity_poly.entity_id
_entity_poly.type
_entity_poly.pdbx_seq_one_letter_code
_entity_poly.pdbx_strand_id
1 'polypeptide(L)'
;MRKLIFLILITLFAAYAGWAERRPVGHYLSDLRSQVSVVQGQPGERGNLLAVQPELFTPDYQSAERLQLKFHAYLENARRQGLLNERTVVVFPEHVGTWLVASGEKPEVYAAADWPTAMDWMAASNPLKVARGWITARGDQRLTDTLFRMKAVDMAHDYQTLFGGLAHDFKVTVVAGSIVLPDPEVEDGELRPGTGQLYNVSLTFGPDGRPLGQPQRKVFPTRHELSYLNNGRGERLQVLDTPAGRLGVLIGTDSWYPDTYATLVEQRVELLAIPAALNQSGRWQQPWPGFDAELVPGDVRLAPNSLSNAEAWQRRAVGERL
;
A
#
# COMPACT_ATOMS: atom_id res chain seq x y z
N MET A 1 21.45 36.23 34.85
CA MET A 1 21.73 34.94 34.17
C MET A 1 20.49 34.09 33.94
N ARG A 2 19.73 33.67 34.96
CA ARG A 2 18.52 32.80 34.79
C ARG A 2 17.45 33.36 33.84
N LYS A 3 17.11 34.65 33.92
CA LYS A 3 16.13 35.30 33.02
C LYS A 3 16.60 35.32 31.55
N LEU A 4 17.89 35.52 31.32
CA LEU A 4 18.49 35.55 29.98
C LEU A 4 18.47 34.14 29.34
N ILE A 5 18.82 33.11 30.11
CA ILE A 5 18.74 31.71 29.66
C ILE A 5 17.30 31.35 29.29
N PHE A 6 16.32 31.72 30.11
CA PHE A 6 14.91 31.46 29.84
C PHE A 6 14.43 32.13 28.54
N LEU A 7 14.80 33.39 28.32
CA LEU A 7 14.45 34.10 27.09
C LEU A 7 15.05 33.42 25.85
N ILE A 8 16.32 33.02 25.92
CA ILE A 8 17.00 32.30 24.83
C ILE A 8 16.29 30.98 24.52
N LEU A 9 15.91 30.20 25.53
CA LEU A 9 15.20 28.94 25.34
C LEU A 9 13.83 29.14 24.68
N ILE A 10 13.07 30.17 25.05
CA ILE A 10 11.80 30.50 24.41
C ILE A 10 12.02 30.87 22.94
N THR A 11 13.00 31.72 22.64
CA THR A 11 13.29 32.13 21.27
C THR A 11 13.70 30.94 20.40
N LEU A 12 14.56 30.05 20.93
CA LEU A 12 14.95 28.83 20.23
C LEU A 12 13.75 27.90 19.99
N PHE A 13 12.88 27.73 21.00
CA PHE A 13 11.67 26.93 20.86
C PHE A 13 10.72 27.51 19.81
N ALA A 14 10.48 28.82 19.83
CA ALA A 14 9.62 29.49 18.85
C ALA A 14 10.20 29.40 17.42
N ALA A 15 11.51 29.57 17.27
CA ALA A 15 12.19 29.41 16.00
C ALA A 15 12.08 27.96 15.48
N TYR A 16 12.26 26.97 16.35
CA TYR A 16 12.09 25.57 16.02
C TYR A 16 10.65 25.23 15.65
N ALA A 17 9.65 25.70 16.40
CA ALA A 17 8.24 25.51 16.08
C ALA A 17 7.89 26.13 14.71
N GLY A 18 8.35 27.35 14.45
CA GLY A 18 8.17 28.00 13.15
C GLY A 18 8.85 27.24 12.00
N TRP A 19 10.05 26.70 12.21
CA TRP A 19 10.68 25.81 11.23
C TRP A 19 9.88 24.51 11.06
N ALA A 20 9.44 23.89 12.15
CA ALA A 20 8.68 22.65 12.18
C ALA A 20 7.28 22.78 11.62
N GLU A 21 6.73 23.98 11.40
CA GLU A 21 5.46 24.20 10.70
C GLU A 21 5.65 24.51 9.21
N ARG A 22 6.74 25.17 8.81
CA ARG A 22 6.99 25.49 7.40
C ARG A 22 7.13 24.22 6.55
N ARG A 23 6.31 24.12 5.49
CA ARG A 23 6.31 23.03 4.49
C ARG A 23 6.35 23.63 3.08
N PRO A 24 7.50 24.15 2.62
CA PRO A 24 7.58 24.67 1.26
C PRO A 24 7.33 23.56 0.24
N VAL A 25 6.44 23.82 -0.72
CA VAL A 25 6.08 22.87 -1.77
C VAL A 25 7.11 22.96 -2.90
N GLY A 26 7.62 21.81 -3.31
CA GLY A 26 8.50 21.70 -4.47
C GLY A 26 7.69 21.66 -5.76
N HIS A 27 8.14 22.38 -6.78
CA HIS A 27 7.61 22.23 -8.14
C HIS A 27 8.28 21.00 -8.77
N TYR A 28 7.51 19.93 -8.92
CA TYR A 28 7.91 18.72 -9.62
C TYR A 28 6.82 18.38 -10.64
N LEU A 29 7.23 18.07 -11.86
CA LEU A 29 6.35 17.60 -12.91
C LEU A 29 6.51 16.08 -13.00
N SER A 30 5.49 15.36 -12.52
CA SER A 30 5.44 13.91 -12.64
C SER A 30 5.42 13.51 -14.11
N ASP A 31 6.24 12.52 -14.48
CA ASP A 31 6.08 11.88 -15.79
C ASP A 31 4.75 11.11 -15.80
N LEU A 32 3.87 11.51 -16.71
CA LEU A 32 2.51 10.97 -16.88
C LEU A 32 2.43 9.94 -18.01
N ARG A 33 3.54 9.70 -18.71
CA ARG A 33 3.58 8.73 -19.81
C ARG A 33 3.37 7.33 -19.24
N SER A 34 2.61 6.54 -19.96
CA SER A 34 2.38 5.12 -19.68
C SER A 34 2.24 4.36 -20.99
N GLN A 35 2.54 3.07 -20.95
CA GLN A 35 2.42 2.16 -22.09
C GLN A 35 1.79 0.85 -21.64
N VAL A 36 1.12 0.16 -22.56
CA VAL A 36 0.67 -1.21 -22.32
C VAL A 36 1.86 -2.13 -22.46
N SER A 37 2.27 -2.76 -21.34
CA SER A 37 3.42 -3.66 -21.34
C SER A 37 3.06 -5.08 -21.74
N VAL A 38 1.91 -5.60 -21.30
CA VAL A 38 1.50 -6.99 -21.51
C VAL A 38 -0.02 -7.02 -21.66
N VAL A 39 -0.50 -7.78 -22.64
CA VAL A 39 -1.91 -8.16 -22.78
C VAL A 39 -1.99 -9.67 -22.84
N GLN A 40 -2.77 -10.27 -21.96
CA GLN A 40 -2.96 -11.72 -21.91
C GLN A 40 -4.46 -12.03 -21.90
N GLY A 41 -4.87 -12.99 -22.73
CA GLY A 41 -6.27 -13.36 -22.93
C GLY A 41 -6.91 -12.64 -24.12
N GLN A 42 -8.22 -12.80 -24.27
CA GLN A 42 -9.03 -12.13 -25.29
C GLN A 42 -10.16 -11.35 -24.62
N PRO A 43 -10.58 -10.20 -25.18
CA PRO A 43 -11.77 -9.50 -24.71
C PRO A 43 -12.98 -10.42 -24.69
N GLY A 44 -13.77 -10.36 -23.63
CA GLY A 44 -14.97 -11.17 -23.46
C GLY A 44 -15.91 -10.58 -22.43
N GLU A 45 -17.01 -11.27 -22.16
CA GLU A 45 -18.07 -10.75 -21.28
C GLU A 45 -17.79 -10.92 -19.78
N ARG A 46 -16.75 -11.69 -19.39
CA ARG A 46 -16.48 -12.08 -17.99
C ARG A 46 -15.64 -11.07 -17.18
N GLY A 47 -15.54 -9.82 -17.64
CA GLY A 47 -14.67 -8.81 -17.03
C GLY A 47 -13.18 -9.08 -17.26
N ASN A 48 -12.33 -8.14 -16.85
CA ASN A 48 -10.88 -8.23 -17.01
C ASN A 48 -10.14 -7.61 -15.83
N LEU A 49 -8.92 -8.09 -15.58
CA LEU A 49 -7.98 -7.44 -14.68
C LEU A 49 -7.11 -6.46 -15.46
N LEU A 50 -6.98 -5.23 -14.96
CA LEU A 50 -5.97 -4.27 -15.41
C LEU A 50 -4.99 -4.03 -14.27
N ALA A 51 -3.82 -4.67 -14.35
CA ALA A 51 -2.74 -4.42 -13.40
C ALA A 51 -1.99 -3.13 -13.75
N VAL A 52 -1.83 -2.24 -12.76
CA VAL A 52 -1.07 -1.00 -12.91
C VAL A 52 0.32 -1.21 -12.32
N GLN A 53 1.35 -1.03 -13.14
CA GLN A 53 2.75 -0.99 -12.72
C GLN A 53 3.27 0.45 -12.84
N PRO A 54 3.08 1.29 -11.82
CA PRO A 54 3.48 2.68 -11.89
C PRO A 54 4.99 2.82 -11.63
N GLU A 55 5.64 3.65 -12.43
CA GLU A 55 6.97 4.17 -12.09
C GLU A 55 6.79 5.37 -11.14
N LEU A 56 7.19 5.23 -9.87
CA LEU A 56 6.95 6.24 -8.83
C LEU A 56 8.25 6.80 -8.27
N PHE A 57 8.23 8.10 -7.98
CA PHE A 57 9.34 8.84 -7.39
C PHE A 57 8.88 9.50 -6.08
N THR A 58 9.84 9.81 -5.20
CA THR A 58 9.53 10.44 -3.90
C THR A 58 8.66 11.70 -4.01
N PRO A 59 8.83 12.61 -5.00
CA PRO A 59 7.99 13.80 -5.07
C PRO A 59 6.55 13.53 -5.56
N ASP A 60 6.25 12.34 -6.11
CA ASP A 60 4.86 11.96 -6.44
C ASP A 60 4.00 11.86 -5.17
N TYR A 61 4.63 11.48 -4.05
CA TYR A 61 3.99 11.38 -2.72
C TYR A 61 3.96 12.68 -1.94
N GLN A 62 4.35 13.81 -2.54
CA GLN A 62 4.31 15.10 -1.85
C GLN A 62 2.88 15.52 -1.47
N SER A 63 1.89 15.11 -2.27
CA SER A 63 0.47 15.25 -1.94
C SER A 63 -0.34 14.11 -2.57
N ALA A 64 -1.45 13.75 -1.94
CA ALA A 64 -2.34 12.71 -2.44
C ALA A 64 -2.92 13.06 -3.82
N GLU A 65 -3.23 14.34 -4.06
CA GLU A 65 -3.77 14.82 -5.33
C GLU A 65 -2.76 14.64 -6.47
N ARG A 66 -1.47 14.87 -6.22
CA ARG A 66 -0.42 14.65 -7.22
C ARG A 66 -0.34 13.17 -7.60
N LEU A 67 -0.34 12.31 -6.60
CA LEU A 67 -0.34 10.86 -6.82
C LEU A 67 -1.59 10.40 -7.58
N GLN A 68 -2.77 10.96 -7.22
CA GLN A 68 -4.03 10.70 -7.91
C GLN A 68 -3.97 11.13 -9.37
N LEU A 69 -3.45 12.32 -9.69
CA LEU A 69 -3.28 12.79 -11.07
C LEU A 69 -2.39 11.85 -11.88
N LYS A 70 -1.32 11.34 -11.26
CA LYS A 70 -0.43 10.37 -11.88
C LYS A 70 -1.19 9.09 -12.24
N PHE A 71 -1.90 8.48 -11.29
CA PHE A 71 -2.67 7.26 -11.56
C PHE A 71 -3.85 7.49 -12.51
N HIS A 72 -4.50 8.65 -12.44
CA HIS A 72 -5.51 9.06 -13.39
C HIS A 72 -4.95 9.06 -14.82
N ALA A 73 -3.71 9.51 -15.04
CA ALA A 73 -3.09 9.47 -16.36
C ALA A 73 -2.89 8.03 -16.90
N TYR A 74 -2.59 7.06 -16.04
CA TYR A 74 -2.51 5.63 -16.43
C TYR A 74 -3.88 5.10 -16.85
N LEU A 75 -4.92 5.36 -16.05
CA LEU A 75 -6.28 4.88 -16.34
C LEU A 75 -6.89 5.61 -17.54
N GLU A 76 -6.60 6.89 -17.73
CA GLU A 76 -7.00 7.63 -18.91
C GLU A 76 -6.37 7.03 -20.18
N ASN A 77 -5.11 6.64 -20.11
CA ASN A 77 -4.44 5.99 -21.22
C ASN A 77 -5.05 4.61 -21.53
N ALA A 78 -5.40 3.84 -20.50
CA ALA A 78 -6.10 2.56 -20.65
C ALA A 78 -7.50 2.76 -21.27
N ARG A 79 -8.24 3.78 -20.82
CA ARG A 79 -9.56 4.16 -21.36
C ARG A 79 -9.50 4.49 -22.85
N ARG A 80 -8.54 5.33 -23.25
CA ARG A 80 -8.33 5.70 -24.67
C ARG A 80 -8.02 4.50 -25.56
N GLN A 81 -7.43 3.45 -25.00
CA GLN A 81 -7.14 2.20 -25.69
C GLN A 81 -8.27 1.17 -25.62
N GLY A 82 -9.41 1.51 -25.00
CA GLY A 82 -10.55 0.61 -24.87
C GLY A 82 -10.34 -0.54 -23.88
N LEU A 83 -9.40 -0.41 -22.95
CA LEU A 83 -9.06 -1.45 -21.97
C LEU A 83 -9.94 -1.44 -20.71
N LEU A 84 -10.79 -0.41 -20.56
CA LEU A 84 -11.68 -0.23 -19.42
C LEU A 84 -13.14 -0.42 -19.85
N ASN A 85 -13.90 -1.15 -19.03
CA ASN A 85 -15.35 -1.25 -19.06
C ASN A 85 -15.88 -1.41 -17.63
N GLU A 86 -17.20 -1.44 -17.45
CA GLU A 86 -17.85 -1.55 -16.14
C GLU A 86 -17.50 -2.83 -15.34
N ARG A 87 -16.98 -3.87 -16.02
CA ARG A 87 -16.51 -5.13 -15.43
C ARG A 87 -14.98 -5.21 -15.34
N THR A 88 -14.27 -4.10 -15.56
CA THR A 88 -12.83 -4.06 -15.33
C THR A 88 -12.54 -3.91 -13.85
N VAL A 89 -11.63 -4.74 -13.33
CA VAL A 89 -11.03 -4.59 -12.01
C VAL A 89 -9.60 -4.08 -12.18
N VAL A 90 -9.36 -2.85 -11.75
CA VAL A 90 -8.02 -2.23 -11.75
C VAL A 90 -7.29 -2.65 -10.48
N VAL A 91 -6.04 -3.08 -10.60
CA VAL A 91 -5.24 -3.56 -9.46
C VAL A 91 -3.96 -2.74 -9.35
N PHE A 92 -3.78 -2.08 -8.20
CA PHE A 92 -2.54 -1.36 -7.88
C PHE A 92 -1.57 -2.23 -7.06
N PRO A 93 -0.27 -1.88 -7.01
CA PRO A 93 0.74 -2.67 -6.29
C PRO A 93 0.57 -2.63 -4.77
N GLU A 94 1.10 -3.64 -4.09
CA GLU A 94 1.27 -3.64 -2.63
C GLU A 94 2.12 -2.44 -2.19
N HIS A 95 1.85 -1.91 -0.99
CA HIS A 95 2.50 -0.75 -0.38
C HIS A 95 2.38 0.59 -1.12
N VAL A 96 1.65 0.65 -2.24
CA VAL A 96 1.44 1.90 -2.97
C VAL A 96 0.81 3.00 -2.10
N GLY A 97 -0.06 2.63 -1.15
CA GLY A 97 -0.67 3.55 -0.19
C GLY A 97 0.20 3.80 1.05
N THR A 98 1.10 2.89 1.42
CA THR A 98 1.96 3.02 2.60
C THR A 98 2.82 4.29 2.55
N TRP A 99 3.27 4.68 1.36
CA TRP A 99 4.11 5.86 1.17
C TRP A 99 3.37 7.20 1.30
N LEU A 100 2.03 7.21 1.44
CA LEU A 100 1.28 8.41 1.83
C LEU A 100 1.70 8.96 3.20
N VAL A 101 2.46 8.20 4.00
CA VAL A 101 3.15 8.70 5.19
C VAL A 101 4.03 9.93 4.90
N ALA A 102 4.56 10.05 3.68
CA ALA A 102 5.37 11.18 3.23
C ALA A 102 4.53 12.40 2.77
N SER A 103 3.20 12.27 2.64
CA SER A 103 2.33 13.37 2.18
C SER A 103 2.46 14.60 3.08
N GLY A 104 2.64 15.77 2.47
CA GLY A 104 2.79 17.04 3.19
C GLY A 104 4.06 17.18 4.03
N GLU A 105 5.04 16.27 3.87
CA GLU A 105 6.32 16.38 4.56
C GLU A 105 7.26 17.41 3.93
N LYS A 106 8.35 17.67 4.65
CA LYS A 106 9.40 18.61 4.26
C LYS A 106 10.18 18.17 3.01
N PRO A 107 10.73 19.10 2.20
CA PRO A 107 11.59 18.78 1.06
C PRO A 107 12.70 17.77 1.36
N GLU A 108 13.30 17.87 2.56
CA GLU A 108 14.37 17.01 3.04
C GLU A 108 13.94 15.54 3.14
N VAL A 109 12.66 15.25 3.38
CA VAL A 109 12.11 13.88 3.38
C VAL A 109 12.15 13.28 1.98
N TYR A 110 11.79 14.04 0.95
CA TYR A 110 11.79 13.55 -0.43
C TYR A 110 13.19 13.52 -1.06
N ALA A 111 14.11 14.35 -0.54
CA ALA A 111 15.50 14.41 -0.98
C ALA A 111 16.41 13.38 -0.26
N ALA A 112 15.91 12.71 0.78
CA ALA A 112 16.66 11.70 1.51
C ALA A 112 17.04 10.52 0.60
N ALA A 113 18.29 10.05 0.72
CA ALA A 113 18.79 8.93 -0.07
C ALA A 113 18.27 7.57 0.42
N ASP A 114 17.86 7.50 1.68
CA ASP A 114 17.40 6.28 2.32
C ASP A 114 16.26 6.54 3.31
N TRP A 115 15.58 5.45 3.67
CA TRP A 115 14.44 5.46 4.57
C TRP A 115 14.79 5.95 5.99
N PRO A 116 15.88 5.51 6.64
CA PRO A 116 16.28 6.05 7.95
C PRO A 116 16.43 7.57 7.98
N THR A 117 17.12 8.14 7.00
CA THR A 117 17.31 9.60 6.92
C THR A 117 15.99 10.33 6.71
N ALA A 118 15.09 9.78 5.89
CA ALA A 118 13.74 10.33 5.70
C ALA A 118 12.94 10.32 7.01
N MET A 119 13.02 9.23 7.78
CA MET A 119 12.36 9.09 9.08
C MET A 119 12.86 10.11 10.09
N ASP A 120 14.17 10.39 10.14
CA ASP A 120 14.73 11.39 11.04
C ASP A 120 14.19 12.80 10.72
N TRP A 121 14.10 13.16 9.45
CA TRP A 121 13.49 14.43 9.03
C TRP A 121 12.00 14.52 9.34
N MET A 122 11.25 13.43 9.15
CA MET A 122 9.84 13.36 9.54
C MET A 122 9.70 13.51 11.05
N ALA A 123 10.54 12.83 11.84
CA ALA A 123 10.47 12.86 13.29
C ALA A 123 10.82 14.25 13.84
N ALA A 124 11.91 14.86 13.36
CA ALA A 124 12.33 16.20 13.74
C ALA A 124 11.28 17.25 13.37
N SER A 125 10.62 17.13 12.22
CA SER A 125 9.64 18.13 11.79
C SER A 125 8.23 17.93 12.37
N ASN A 126 7.97 16.83 13.08
CA ASN A 126 6.67 16.49 13.68
C ASN A 126 6.74 16.18 15.19
N PRO A 127 7.41 17.00 16.03
CA PRO A 127 7.75 16.65 17.42
C PRO A 127 6.54 16.30 18.28
N LEU A 128 5.43 17.03 18.15
CA LEU A 128 4.20 16.77 18.92
C LEU A 128 3.48 15.50 18.46
N LYS A 129 3.43 15.25 17.14
CA LYS A 129 2.78 14.06 16.58
C LYS A 129 3.59 12.81 16.93
N VAL A 130 4.92 12.88 16.86
CA VAL A 130 5.85 11.81 17.29
C VAL A 130 5.69 11.53 18.77
N ALA A 131 5.69 12.54 19.64
CA ALA A 131 5.52 12.32 21.08
C ALA A 131 4.21 11.58 21.40
N ARG A 132 3.11 11.93 20.73
CA ARG A 132 1.82 11.23 20.87
C ARG A 132 1.88 9.80 20.34
N GLY A 133 2.43 9.60 19.15
CA GLY A 133 2.53 8.26 18.53
C GLY A 133 3.46 7.32 19.30
N TRP A 134 4.52 7.84 19.92
CA TRP A 134 5.46 7.05 20.71
C TRP A 134 4.81 6.40 21.95
N ILE A 135 3.85 7.11 22.56
CA ILE A 135 3.07 6.61 23.71
C ILE A 135 2.20 5.43 23.32
N THR A 136 1.71 5.40 22.07
CA THR A 136 0.79 4.37 21.57
C THR A 136 1.45 3.31 20.69
N ALA A 137 2.75 3.46 20.39
CA ALA A 137 3.54 2.50 19.64
C ALA A 137 3.62 1.15 20.36
N ARG A 138 3.44 0.07 19.60
CA ARG A 138 3.36 -1.32 20.09
C ARG A 138 4.32 -2.28 19.38
N GLY A 139 4.87 -1.92 18.21
CA GLY A 139 5.84 -2.73 17.47
C GLY A 139 7.27 -2.60 17.99
N ASP A 140 8.12 -3.57 17.63
CA ASP A 140 9.53 -3.60 18.04
C ASP A 140 10.32 -2.43 17.42
N GLN A 141 10.06 -2.11 16.14
CA GLN A 141 10.57 -0.88 15.53
C GLN A 141 9.71 0.34 15.91
N ARG A 142 9.92 0.85 17.13
CA ARG A 142 9.10 1.93 17.69
C ARG A 142 9.04 3.21 16.84
N LEU A 143 10.12 3.60 16.18
CA LEU A 143 10.14 4.80 15.34
C LEU A 143 9.25 4.62 14.10
N THR A 144 9.44 3.53 13.36
CA THR A 144 8.61 3.16 12.20
C THR A 144 7.13 3.11 12.59
N ASP A 145 6.80 2.45 13.71
CA ASP A 145 5.43 2.36 14.20
C ASP A 145 4.85 3.75 14.55
N THR A 146 5.63 4.56 15.27
CA THR A 146 5.26 5.94 15.64
C THR A 146 4.92 6.78 14.41
N LEU A 147 5.73 6.72 13.35
CA LEU A 147 5.53 7.53 12.15
C LEU A 147 4.25 7.13 11.40
N PHE A 148 3.94 5.84 11.30
CA PHE A 148 2.67 5.41 10.71
C PHE A 148 1.48 5.83 11.57
N ARG A 149 1.54 5.66 12.90
CA ARG A 149 0.46 6.10 13.80
C ARG A 149 0.21 7.60 13.74
N MET A 150 1.28 8.39 13.65
CA MET A 150 1.16 9.85 13.66
C MET A 150 0.47 10.39 12.39
N LYS A 151 0.51 9.61 11.31
CA LYS A 151 -0.05 9.93 9.98
C LYS A 151 -1.31 9.14 9.65
N ALA A 152 -1.71 8.19 10.49
CA ALA A 152 -2.71 7.17 10.14
C ALA A 152 -4.06 7.77 9.68
N VAL A 153 -4.54 8.84 10.32
CA VAL A 153 -5.81 9.50 9.95
C VAL A 153 -5.70 10.14 8.57
N ASP A 154 -4.66 10.94 8.35
CA ASP A 154 -4.39 11.61 7.08
C ASP A 154 -4.19 10.56 5.97
N MET A 155 -3.42 9.51 6.24
CA MET A 155 -3.16 8.40 5.32
C MET A 155 -4.44 7.63 4.94
N ALA A 156 -5.30 7.31 5.90
CA ALA A 156 -6.56 6.60 5.65
C ALA A 156 -7.51 7.43 4.76
N HIS A 157 -7.64 8.72 5.08
CA HIS A 157 -8.41 9.67 4.28
C HIS A 157 -7.86 9.80 2.86
N ASP A 158 -6.57 10.07 2.73
CA ASP A 158 -5.91 10.28 1.42
C ASP A 158 -5.99 9.03 0.56
N TYR A 159 -5.81 7.85 1.15
CA TYR A 159 -5.93 6.56 0.47
C TYR A 159 -7.34 6.34 -0.07
N GLN A 160 -8.36 6.56 0.76
CA GLN A 160 -9.76 6.42 0.35
C GLN A 160 -10.14 7.43 -0.73
N THR A 161 -9.81 8.71 -0.55
CA THR A 161 -10.13 9.76 -1.53
C THR A 161 -9.46 9.48 -2.87
N LEU A 162 -8.18 9.10 -2.87
CA LEU A 162 -7.44 8.81 -4.09
C LEU A 162 -8.03 7.60 -4.84
N PHE A 163 -8.16 6.45 -4.19
CA PHE A 163 -8.57 5.21 -4.89
C PHE A 163 -10.08 5.14 -5.13
N GLY A 164 -10.89 5.64 -4.21
CA GLY A 164 -12.33 5.81 -4.40
C GLY A 164 -12.63 6.81 -5.53
N GLY A 165 -11.88 7.91 -5.61
CA GLY A 165 -11.97 8.86 -6.72
C GLY A 165 -11.67 8.21 -8.07
N LEU A 166 -10.56 7.46 -8.18
CA LEU A 166 -10.25 6.72 -9.41
C LEU A 166 -11.34 5.72 -9.79
N ALA A 167 -11.88 4.96 -8.82
CA ALA A 167 -12.94 4.00 -9.08
C ALA A 167 -14.21 4.69 -9.61
N HIS A 168 -14.60 5.80 -8.96
CA HIS A 168 -15.75 6.61 -9.36
C HIS A 168 -15.58 7.24 -10.75
N ASP A 169 -14.43 7.85 -11.03
CA ASP A 169 -14.21 8.63 -12.25
C ASP A 169 -14.12 7.75 -13.50
N PHE A 170 -13.57 6.55 -13.34
CA PHE A 170 -13.43 5.58 -14.43
C PHE A 170 -14.56 4.54 -14.48
N LYS A 171 -15.47 4.53 -13.49
CA LYS A 171 -16.59 3.57 -13.38
C LYS A 171 -16.13 2.11 -13.41
N VAL A 172 -15.09 1.82 -12.62
CA VAL A 172 -14.46 0.50 -12.51
C VAL A 172 -14.35 0.08 -11.05
N THR A 173 -14.16 -1.21 -10.80
CA THR A 173 -13.73 -1.68 -9.49
C THR A 173 -12.22 -1.46 -9.34
N VAL A 174 -11.78 -0.97 -8.18
CA VAL A 174 -10.35 -0.72 -7.90
C VAL A 174 -9.90 -1.49 -6.67
N VAL A 175 -8.96 -2.44 -6.85
CA VAL A 175 -8.15 -2.99 -5.77
C VAL A 175 -7.01 -2.00 -5.53
N ALA A 176 -7.07 -1.25 -4.44
CA ALA A 176 -6.24 -0.08 -4.16
C ALA A 176 -4.78 -0.38 -3.77
N GLY A 177 -4.28 -1.57 -4.12
CA GLY A 177 -2.99 -2.03 -3.66
C GLY A 177 -3.04 -2.29 -2.16
N SER A 178 -2.06 -1.79 -1.40
CA SER A 178 -2.13 -1.87 0.06
C SER A 178 -1.52 -0.66 0.77
N ILE A 179 -1.89 -0.53 2.05
CA ILE A 179 -1.48 0.53 2.97
C ILE A 179 -1.20 -0.06 4.36
N VAL A 180 -0.34 0.60 5.13
CA VAL A 180 -0.09 0.26 6.54
C VAL A 180 -0.88 1.20 7.44
N LEU A 181 -1.77 0.65 8.26
CA LEU A 181 -2.60 1.40 9.22
C LEU A 181 -2.71 0.64 10.55
N PRO A 182 -2.90 1.34 11.69
CA PRO A 182 -3.18 0.70 12.97
C PRO A 182 -4.61 0.16 12.97
N ASP A 183 -4.78 -1.15 13.11
CA ASP A 183 -6.05 -1.86 13.30
C ASP A 183 -7.24 -1.21 12.56
N PRO A 184 -7.17 -1.09 11.21
CA PRO A 184 -8.11 -0.28 10.46
C PRO A 184 -9.43 -1.01 10.22
N GLU A 185 -10.50 -0.25 10.12
CA GLU A 185 -11.85 -0.72 9.82
C GLU A 185 -12.57 0.29 8.91
N VAL A 186 -13.58 -0.18 8.17
CA VAL A 186 -14.52 0.71 7.46
C VAL A 186 -15.80 0.82 8.29
N GLU A 187 -16.12 2.03 8.71
CA GLU A 187 -17.34 2.38 9.46
C GLU A 187 -18.09 3.46 8.67
N ASP A 188 -19.38 3.24 8.42
CA ASP A 188 -20.24 4.14 7.63
C ASP A 188 -19.67 4.55 6.25
N GLY A 189 -18.90 3.64 5.63
CA GLY A 189 -18.27 3.87 4.33
C GLY A 189 -16.97 4.66 4.38
N GLU A 190 -16.43 4.92 5.57
CA GLU A 190 -15.16 5.61 5.78
C GLU A 190 -14.11 4.68 6.40
N LEU A 191 -12.93 4.63 5.80
CA LEU A 191 -11.76 3.94 6.33
C LEU A 191 -11.21 4.72 7.52
N ARG A 192 -11.24 4.08 8.69
CA ARG A 192 -10.79 4.66 9.96
C ARG A 192 -9.64 3.83 10.54
N PRO A 193 -8.51 4.47 10.91
CA PRO A 193 -7.47 3.80 11.66
C PRO A 193 -7.91 3.63 13.12
N GLY A 194 -7.65 2.46 13.69
CA GLY A 194 -7.84 2.14 15.10
C GLY A 194 -6.60 2.47 15.97
N THR A 195 -6.52 1.79 17.13
CA THR A 195 -5.42 1.99 18.11
C THR A 195 -4.60 0.74 18.40
N GLY A 196 -4.90 -0.37 17.72
CA GLY A 196 -4.25 -1.67 17.88
C GLY A 196 -2.89 -1.78 17.19
N GLN A 197 -2.51 -2.99 16.79
CA GLN A 197 -1.28 -3.26 16.04
C GLN A 197 -1.36 -2.66 14.62
N LEU A 198 -0.22 -2.42 13.98
CA LEU A 198 -0.20 -2.06 12.56
C LEU A 198 -0.46 -3.29 11.69
N TYR A 199 -1.21 -3.12 10.61
CA TYR A 199 -1.44 -4.16 9.60
C TYR A 199 -1.17 -3.59 8.20
N ASN A 200 -0.64 -4.43 7.32
CA ASN A 200 -0.64 -4.19 5.88
C ASN A 200 -2.01 -4.64 5.35
N VAL A 201 -2.81 -3.72 4.83
CA VAL A 201 -4.19 -3.97 4.42
C VAL A 201 -4.46 -3.52 2.99
N SER A 202 -5.30 -4.26 2.28
CA SER A 202 -5.85 -3.88 0.99
C SER A 202 -7.33 -3.54 1.14
N LEU A 203 -7.81 -2.54 0.40
CA LEU A 203 -9.21 -2.19 0.33
C LEU A 203 -9.62 -2.12 -1.14
N THR A 204 -10.83 -2.58 -1.43
CA THR A 204 -11.39 -2.53 -2.77
C THR A 204 -12.48 -1.47 -2.81
N PHE A 205 -12.54 -0.70 -3.89
CA PHE A 205 -13.55 0.32 -4.12
C PHE A 205 -14.43 -0.08 -5.30
N GLY A 206 -15.74 0.12 -5.15
CA GLY A 206 -16.72 -0.12 -6.21
C GLY A 206 -16.72 1.01 -7.26
N PRO A 207 -17.42 0.82 -8.40
CA PRO A 207 -17.55 1.83 -9.45
C PRO A 207 -18.22 3.15 -9.01
N ASP A 208 -18.83 3.18 -7.83
CA ASP A 208 -19.40 4.35 -7.17
C ASP A 208 -18.39 5.09 -6.28
N GLY A 209 -17.17 4.56 -6.14
CA GLY A 209 -16.10 5.10 -5.30
C GLY A 209 -16.17 4.68 -3.84
N ARG A 210 -17.11 3.82 -3.45
CA ARG A 210 -17.27 3.40 -2.04
C ARG A 210 -16.46 2.14 -1.73
N PRO A 211 -15.97 1.99 -0.49
CA PRO A 211 -15.36 0.74 -0.04
C PRO A 211 -16.29 -0.46 -0.21
N LEU A 212 -15.74 -1.59 -0.66
CA LEU A 212 -16.39 -2.89 -0.70
C LEU A 212 -15.81 -3.75 0.41
N GLY A 213 -16.65 -4.04 1.43
CA GLY A 213 -16.26 -4.85 2.58
C GLY A 213 -15.30 -4.12 3.55
N GLN A 214 -14.68 -4.90 4.43
CA GLN A 214 -13.68 -4.42 5.38
C GLN A 214 -12.26 -4.46 4.76
N PRO A 215 -11.29 -3.70 5.29
CA PRO A 215 -9.90 -3.82 4.85
C PRO A 215 -9.39 -5.25 5.06
N GLN A 216 -8.91 -5.88 3.99
CA GLN A 216 -8.33 -7.21 4.09
C GLN A 216 -6.90 -7.11 4.60
N ARG A 217 -6.61 -7.76 5.72
CA ARG A 217 -5.27 -7.80 6.32
C ARG A 217 -4.41 -8.87 5.66
N LYS A 218 -3.13 -8.55 5.47
CA LYS A 218 -2.12 -9.51 5.01
C LYS A 218 -1.97 -10.62 6.05
N VAL A 219 -2.18 -11.86 5.63
CA VAL A 219 -2.24 -13.02 6.53
C VAL A 219 -0.84 -13.52 6.86
N PHE A 220 0.08 -13.46 5.91
CA PHE A 220 1.44 -13.96 6.05
C PHE A 220 2.49 -12.89 5.71
N PRO A 221 2.69 -11.87 6.57
CA PRO A 221 3.77 -10.91 6.40
C PRO A 221 5.15 -11.58 6.47
N THR A 222 6.13 -10.99 5.79
CA THR A 222 7.54 -11.41 5.85
C THR A 222 8.13 -11.15 7.24
N ARG A 223 9.29 -11.76 7.56
CA ARG A 223 9.97 -11.53 8.84
C ARG A 223 10.34 -10.07 9.07
N HIS A 224 10.69 -9.35 8.00
CA HIS A 224 10.96 -7.91 8.08
C HIS A 224 9.70 -7.12 8.46
N GLU A 225 8.58 -7.41 7.80
CA GLU A 225 7.29 -6.80 8.11
C GLU A 225 6.84 -7.09 9.55
N LEU A 226 7.01 -8.32 10.04
CA LEU A 226 6.62 -8.72 11.40
C LEU A 226 7.36 -7.97 12.52
N SER A 227 8.45 -7.26 12.21
CA SER A 227 9.14 -6.41 13.20
C SER A 227 8.37 -5.12 13.56
N TYR A 228 7.33 -4.77 12.80
CA TYR A 228 6.46 -3.62 13.09
C TYR A 228 4.98 -3.83 12.73
N LEU A 229 4.66 -4.87 11.97
CA LEU A 229 3.29 -5.26 11.61
C LEU A 229 2.85 -6.50 12.40
N ASN A 230 1.56 -6.62 12.63
CA ASN A 230 0.93 -7.87 13.02
C ASN A 230 0.44 -8.62 11.78
N ASN A 231 0.25 -9.94 11.93
CA ASN A 231 -0.35 -10.76 10.89
C ASN A 231 -1.88 -10.81 11.04
N GLY A 232 -2.60 -10.88 9.92
CA GLY A 232 -4.05 -11.06 9.88
C GLY A 232 -4.51 -12.51 10.05
N ARG A 233 -3.73 -13.39 10.68
CA ARG A 233 -4.14 -14.80 10.85
C ARG A 233 -5.35 -14.90 11.76
N GLY A 234 -6.27 -15.80 11.41
CA GLY A 234 -7.52 -16.03 12.14
C GLY A 234 -8.70 -15.19 11.64
N GLU A 235 -8.45 -14.20 10.79
CA GLU A 235 -9.51 -13.52 10.04
C GLU A 235 -9.86 -14.32 8.79
N ARG A 236 -11.16 -14.44 8.51
CA ARG A 236 -11.63 -15.09 7.29
C ARG A 236 -11.43 -14.14 6.11
N LEU A 237 -10.75 -14.61 5.06
CA LEU A 237 -10.61 -13.85 3.82
C LEU A 237 -11.98 -13.50 3.25
N GLN A 238 -12.10 -12.27 2.76
CA GLN A 238 -13.34 -11.77 2.16
C GLN A 238 -13.36 -12.08 0.66
N VAL A 239 -14.52 -12.48 0.16
CA VAL A 239 -14.81 -12.51 -1.27
C VAL A 239 -15.84 -11.42 -1.54
N LEU A 240 -15.52 -10.52 -2.47
CA LEU A 240 -16.27 -9.33 -2.77
C LEU A 240 -17.11 -9.54 -4.03
N ASP A 241 -18.39 -9.21 -3.98
CA ASP A 241 -19.21 -9.16 -5.19
C ASP A 241 -18.89 -7.91 -6.00
N THR A 242 -18.58 -8.11 -7.28
CA THR A 242 -18.24 -7.02 -8.22
C THR A 242 -18.99 -7.23 -9.54
N PRO A 243 -19.10 -6.20 -10.40
CA PRO A 243 -19.66 -6.38 -11.75
C PRO A 243 -18.91 -7.42 -12.61
N ALA A 244 -17.64 -7.70 -12.28
CA ALA A 244 -16.83 -8.72 -12.94
C ALA A 244 -17.10 -10.15 -12.42
N GLY A 245 -17.75 -10.29 -11.26
CA GLY A 245 -17.93 -11.56 -10.54
C GLY A 245 -17.38 -11.50 -9.11
N ARG A 246 -17.27 -12.67 -8.48
CA ARG A 246 -16.75 -12.80 -7.10
C ARG A 246 -15.23 -12.63 -7.07
N LEU A 247 -14.76 -11.54 -6.50
CA LEU A 247 -13.35 -11.15 -6.42
C LEU A 247 -12.74 -11.55 -5.06
N GLY A 248 -11.68 -12.33 -5.11
CA GLY A 248 -10.75 -12.53 -3.98
C GLY A 248 -9.53 -11.63 -4.14
N VAL A 249 -9.02 -11.14 -3.02
CA VAL A 249 -7.74 -10.40 -2.96
C VAL A 249 -6.77 -11.21 -2.11
N LEU A 250 -5.48 -11.23 -2.46
CA LEU A 250 -4.40 -11.72 -1.61
C LEU A 250 -3.25 -10.72 -1.66
N ILE A 251 -2.52 -10.52 -0.56
CA ILE A 251 -1.49 -9.48 -0.50
C ILE A 251 -0.10 -10.12 -0.53
N GLY A 252 0.62 -9.92 -1.64
CA GLY A 252 1.99 -10.36 -1.83
C GLY A 252 2.19 -11.82 -1.46
N THR A 253 2.91 -12.05 -0.36
CA THR A 253 3.28 -13.36 0.15
C THR A 253 2.10 -14.26 0.52
N ASP A 254 0.89 -13.72 0.75
CA ASP A 254 -0.31 -14.53 1.01
C ASP A 254 -0.56 -15.56 -0.09
N SER A 255 -0.26 -15.20 -1.35
CA SER A 255 -0.40 -16.10 -2.50
C SER A 255 0.45 -17.36 -2.43
N TRP A 256 1.43 -17.44 -1.53
CA TRP A 256 2.26 -18.63 -1.41
C TRP A 256 1.68 -19.70 -0.48
N TYR A 257 0.60 -19.40 0.24
CA TYR A 257 0.06 -20.25 1.30
C TYR A 257 -1.23 -20.96 0.86
N PRO A 258 -1.29 -22.30 0.87
CA PRO A 258 -2.49 -23.05 0.44
C PRO A 258 -3.78 -22.65 1.16
N ASP A 259 -3.68 -22.38 2.47
CA ASP A 259 -4.83 -22.10 3.34
C ASP A 259 -5.61 -20.86 2.89
N THR A 260 -4.95 -19.90 2.26
CA THR A 260 -5.64 -18.72 1.70
C THR A 260 -6.53 -19.11 0.53
N TYR A 261 -6.10 -20.03 -0.32
CA TYR A 261 -6.87 -20.50 -1.47
C TYR A 261 -8.06 -21.36 -1.07
N ALA A 262 -7.90 -22.22 -0.07
CA ALA A 262 -9.01 -23.03 0.44
C ALA A 262 -10.21 -22.15 0.82
N THR A 263 -9.95 -21.06 1.55
CA THR A 263 -10.98 -20.09 1.97
C THR A 263 -11.66 -19.40 0.78
N LEU A 264 -10.91 -19.10 -0.28
CA LEU A 264 -11.44 -18.46 -1.50
C LEU A 264 -12.24 -19.44 -2.37
N VAL A 265 -11.79 -20.69 -2.51
CA VAL A 265 -12.48 -21.76 -3.24
C VAL A 265 -13.80 -22.11 -2.56
N GLU A 266 -13.83 -22.23 -1.23
CA GLU A 266 -15.06 -22.45 -0.46
C GLU A 266 -16.10 -21.34 -0.69
N GLN A 267 -15.64 -20.10 -0.87
CA GLN A 267 -16.46 -18.93 -1.19
C GLN A 267 -16.69 -18.75 -2.69
N ARG A 268 -16.30 -19.73 -3.51
CA ARG A 268 -16.48 -19.79 -4.96
C ARG A 268 -15.89 -18.58 -5.68
N VAL A 269 -14.67 -18.17 -5.36
CA VAL A 269 -13.99 -17.06 -6.06
C VAL A 269 -14.00 -17.27 -7.59
N GLU A 270 -14.19 -16.19 -8.34
CA GLU A 270 -14.18 -16.19 -9.83
C GLU A 270 -13.00 -15.39 -10.38
N LEU A 271 -12.58 -14.34 -9.66
CA LEU A 271 -11.41 -13.52 -10.00
C LEU A 271 -10.49 -13.41 -8.79
N LEU A 272 -9.19 -13.48 -9.02
CA LEU A 272 -8.18 -13.30 -7.98
C LEU A 272 -7.25 -12.13 -8.34
N ALA A 273 -7.17 -11.14 -7.46
CA ALA A 273 -6.19 -10.06 -7.55
C ALA A 273 -5.10 -10.25 -6.50
N ILE A 274 -3.84 -10.12 -6.92
CA ILE A 274 -2.68 -10.27 -6.02
C ILE A 274 -1.77 -9.03 -6.14
N PRO A 275 -2.10 -7.91 -5.48
CA PRO A 275 -1.15 -6.82 -5.29
C PRO A 275 0.14 -7.36 -4.67
N ALA A 276 1.29 -7.08 -5.28
CA ALA A 276 2.57 -7.54 -4.78
C ALA A 276 3.64 -6.46 -4.92
N ALA A 277 4.57 -6.42 -3.96
CA ALA A 277 5.75 -5.58 -3.99
C ALA A 277 7.01 -6.43 -3.90
N LEU A 278 7.92 -6.22 -4.85
CA LEU A 278 9.27 -6.79 -4.81
C LEU A 278 10.25 -5.65 -4.59
N ASN A 279 10.94 -5.69 -3.45
CA ASN A 279 11.86 -4.62 -3.03
C ASN A 279 13.08 -4.56 -3.95
N GLN A 280 13.00 -3.81 -5.06
CA GLN A 280 14.05 -3.37 -6.02
C GLN A 280 13.67 -3.66 -7.47
N SER A 281 13.97 -2.70 -8.36
CA SER A 281 13.83 -2.85 -9.81
C SER A 281 14.62 -4.06 -10.33
N GLY A 282 14.01 -4.82 -11.23
CA GLY A 282 14.64 -5.99 -11.86
C GLY A 282 14.60 -7.28 -11.01
N ARG A 283 14.16 -7.23 -9.74
CA ARG A 283 14.07 -8.43 -8.90
C ARG A 283 13.20 -9.53 -9.48
N TRP A 284 12.20 -9.19 -10.29
CA TRP A 284 11.32 -10.18 -10.91
C TRP A 284 12.07 -11.25 -11.72
N GLN A 285 13.19 -10.87 -12.35
CA GLN A 285 14.03 -11.79 -13.13
C GLN A 285 15.23 -12.33 -12.36
N GLN A 286 15.47 -11.85 -11.13
CA GLN A 286 16.57 -12.32 -10.30
C GLN A 286 16.20 -13.65 -9.60
N PRO A 287 17.20 -14.43 -9.15
CA PRO A 287 16.97 -15.65 -8.38
C PRO A 287 16.08 -15.39 -7.17
N TRP A 288 15.10 -16.26 -6.97
CA TRP A 288 14.21 -16.23 -5.81
C TRP A 288 14.96 -16.68 -4.55
N PRO A 289 15.07 -15.85 -3.51
CA PRO A 289 15.95 -16.13 -2.36
C PRO A 289 15.39 -17.20 -1.39
N GLY A 290 14.18 -17.70 -1.62
CA GLY A 290 13.48 -18.57 -0.67
C GLY A 290 12.69 -17.79 0.38
N PHE A 291 12.17 -18.51 1.37
CA PHE A 291 11.52 -17.97 2.56
C PHE A 291 12.47 -18.00 3.76
N ASP A 292 12.21 -17.13 4.75
CA ASP A 292 12.73 -17.33 6.10
C ASP A 292 12.24 -18.69 6.64
N ALA A 293 13.11 -19.44 7.32
CA ALA A 293 12.87 -20.84 7.68
C ALA A 293 11.57 -21.08 8.48
N GLU A 294 11.17 -20.13 9.31
CA GLU A 294 9.95 -20.18 10.15
C GLU A 294 8.66 -19.84 9.38
N LEU A 295 8.79 -19.29 8.17
CA LEU A 295 7.71 -18.79 7.33
C LEU A 295 7.60 -19.55 6.00
N VAL A 296 8.19 -20.75 5.90
CA VAL A 296 8.08 -21.58 4.69
C VAL A 296 6.66 -22.14 4.62
N PRO A 297 5.89 -21.91 3.53
CA PRO A 297 4.59 -22.56 3.34
C PRO A 297 4.77 -24.08 3.26
N GLY A 298 3.85 -24.83 3.88
CA GLY A 298 4.04 -26.27 4.12
C GLY A 298 4.25 -27.13 2.86
N ASP A 299 3.74 -26.70 1.72
CA ASP A 299 3.78 -27.40 0.44
C ASP A 299 4.83 -26.86 -0.55
N VAL A 300 5.53 -25.79 -0.20
CA VAL A 300 6.61 -25.26 -1.05
C VAL A 300 7.83 -26.18 -0.92
N ARG A 301 8.13 -26.89 -2.01
CA ARG A 301 9.33 -27.73 -2.18
C ARG A 301 10.17 -27.15 -3.32
N LEU A 302 10.83 -26.03 -3.06
CA LEU A 302 11.68 -25.34 -4.01
C LEU A 302 12.97 -24.88 -3.31
N ALA A 303 14.13 -25.22 -3.89
CA ALA A 303 15.40 -24.78 -3.34
C ALA A 303 15.60 -23.27 -3.59
N PRO A 304 16.09 -22.49 -2.60
CA PRO A 304 16.50 -21.11 -2.82
C PRO A 304 17.43 -20.96 -4.02
N ASN A 305 17.28 -19.87 -4.76
CA ASN A 305 18.07 -19.50 -5.95
C ASN A 305 18.00 -20.48 -7.14
N SER A 306 17.10 -21.46 -7.11
CA SER A 306 16.94 -22.45 -8.20
C SER A 306 16.10 -21.94 -9.38
N LEU A 307 15.26 -20.94 -9.15
CA LEU A 307 14.38 -20.30 -10.13
C LEU A 307 14.45 -18.78 -9.98
N SER A 308 14.05 -18.04 -11.01
CA SER A 308 13.75 -16.61 -10.88
C SER A 308 12.53 -16.36 -10.00
N ASN A 309 12.37 -15.14 -9.48
CA ASN A 309 11.14 -14.74 -8.78
C ASN A 309 9.90 -14.96 -9.64
N ALA A 310 9.95 -14.63 -10.93
CA ALA A 310 8.86 -14.83 -11.88
C ALA A 310 8.44 -16.30 -11.97
N GLU A 311 9.39 -17.20 -12.21
CA GLU A 311 9.11 -18.63 -12.34
C GLU A 311 8.63 -19.25 -11.03
N ALA A 312 9.23 -18.86 -9.90
CA ALA A 312 8.85 -19.36 -8.59
C ALA A 312 7.41 -18.95 -8.25
N TRP A 313 7.04 -17.69 -8.50
CA TRP A 313 5.69 -17.18 -8.26
C TRP A 313 4.66 -17.85 -9.16
N GLN A 314 4.96 -17.96 -10.46
CA GLN A 314 4.07 -18.61 -11.42
C GLN A 314 3.83 -20.09 -11.09
N ARG A 315 4.84 -20.83 -10.64
CA ARG A 315 4.72 -22.26 -10.38
C ARG A 315 4.17 -22.62 -9.00
N ARG A 316 4.33 -21.75 -8.00
CA ARG A 316 4.06 -22.11 -6.58
C ARG A 316 3.13 -21.16 -5.85
N ALA A 317 3.13 -19.88 -6.21
CA ALA A 317 2.17 -18.93 -5.63
C ALA A 317 0.86 -18.85 -6.40
N VAL A 318 0.86 -19.02 -7.72
CA VAL A 318 -0.40 -18.89 -8.49
C VAL A 318 -0.77 -20.18 -9.21
N GLY A 319 0.19 -20.82 -9.86
CA GLY A 319 -0.05 -22.06 -10.59
C GLY A 319 -0.61 -23.16 -9.71
N GLU A 320 -1.66 -23.82 -10.20
CA GLU A 320 -2.33 -24.97 -9.56
C GLU A 320 -3.09 -24.66 -8.25
N ARG A 321 -3.31 -23.37 -7.93
CA ARG A 321 -3.95 -22.93 -6.67
C ARG A 321 -5.45 -22.68 -6.75
N LEU A 322 -6.00 -22.47 -7.96
CA LEU A 322 -7.44 -22.26 -8.24
C LEU A 322 -7.88 -23.16 -9.40
#